data_AF-A0A7C2AYY0-F1
#
_entry.id   AF-A0A7C2AYY0-F1
#
_cell.length_a   1.000
_cell.length_b   1.000
_cell.length_c   1.000
_cell.angle_alpha   90.00
_cell.angle_beta   90.00
_cell.angle_gamma   90.00
#
_symmetry.space_group_name_H-M   'P 1'
#
loop_
_entity.id
_entity.type
_entity.pdbx_description
1 polymer ?
#
loop_
_entity_poly.entity_id
_entity_poly.type
_entity_poly.pdbx_seq_one_letter_code
_entity_poly.pdbx_strand_id
1 'polypeptide(L)'
;MKNRLTCFTRAIAAIAMMAAAVSAQAAYPSKIQLNIELWNQSGVDLALVSASWAPANTDYTGYGFAADAPTAAVSVPLKNPRNDSATFRVSGEGKICEFTAAHSVTFSWVSISPAPEKSATGRSIGKVPAECIASVTKGTNSMQAYSVRFVMK
;
A
#
# COMPACT_ATOMS: atom_id res chain seq x y z
N MET A 1 -23.41 26.47 -6.78
CA MET A 1 -22.12 25.80 -7.03
C MET A 1 -22.41 24.33 -7.31
N LYS A 2 -21.98 23.80 -8.46
CA LYS A 2 -22.24 22.40 -8.82
C LYS A 2 -21.29 21.50 -8.03
N ASN A 3 -21.81 20.74 -7.07
CA ASN A 3 -21.13 19.60 -6.48
C ASN A 3 -20.82 18.61 -7.61
N ARG A 4 -19.60 18.67 -8.16
CA ARG A 4 -19.05 17.55 -8.89
C ARG A 4 -18.65 16.54 -7.83
N LEU A 5 -19.58 15.66 -7.44
CA LEU A 5 -19.21 14.42 -6.78
C LEU A 5 -18.21 13.74 -7.71
N THR A 6 -16.97 13.59 -7.24
CA THR A 6 -15.96 12.84 -7.96
C THR A 6 -16.39 11.38 -7.88
N CYS A 7 -17.12 10.91 -8.89
CA CYS A 7 -17.61 9.54 -8.90
C CYS A 7 -16.41 8.61 -9.15
N PHE A 8 -15.85 8.04 -8.08
CA PHE A 8 -14.82 7.01 -8.18
C PHE A 8 -15.45 5.73 -8.70
N THR A 9 -15.44 5.54 -10.02
CA THR A 9 -15.97 4.33 -10.66
C THR A 9 -15.00 3.14 -10.59
N ARG A 10 -13.79 3.30 -10.03
CA ARG A 10 -12.75 2.26 -10.00
C ARG A 10 -12.15 2.09 -8.60
N ALA A 11 -12.45 0.96 -7.96
CA ALA A 11 -11.81 0.58 -6.71
C ALA A 11 -10.36 0.13 -6.94
N ILE A 12 -9.50 0.36 -5.94
CA ILE A 12 -8.06 0.02 -5.94
C ILE A 12 -7.78 -1.47 -6.14
N ALA A 13 -8.78 -2.32 -5.98
CA ALA A 13 -8.72 -3.74 -6.31
C ALA A 13 -8.15 -4.01 -7.73
N ALA A 14 -8.28 -3.09 -8.69
CA ALA A 14 -7.74 -3.26 -10.04
C ALA A 14 -6.19 -3.17 -10.15
N ILE A 15 -5.48 -2.74 -9.11
CA ILE A 15 -3.99 -2.70 -9.10
C ILE A 15 -3.39 -4.11 -8.98
N ALA A 16 -4.14 -5.08 -8.45
CA ALA A 16 -3.66 -6.44 -8.20
C ALA A 16 -3.28 -7.22 -9.48
N MET A 17 -3.71 -6.77 -10.68
CA MET A 17 -3.52 -7.51 -11.94
C MET A 17 -2.19 -7.22 -12.68
N MET A 18 -1.29 -6.40 -12.14
CA MET A 18 -0.09 -5.92 -12.86
C MET A 18 1.24 -6.52 -12.38
N ALA A 19 1.22 -7.50 -11.46
CA ALA A 19 2.43 -8.11 -10.93
C ALA A 19 2.99 -9.18 -11.89
N ALA A 20 3.94 -8.81 -12.74
CA ALA A 20 4.74 -9.75 -13.52
C ALA A 20 5.64 -10.58 -12.58
N ALA A 21 5.53 -11.90 -12.68
CA ALA A 21 6.32 -12.84 -11.89
C ALA A 21 7.72 -13.00 -12.50
N VAL A 22 8.77 -12.80 -11.69
CA VAL A 22 10.12 -13.24 -12.01
C VAL A 22 10.51 -14.30 -10.99
N SER A 23 10.63 -15.55 -11.44
CA SER A 23 10.97 -16.69 -10.59
C SER A 23 12.45 -17.04 -10.72
N ALA A 24 13.17 -17.05 -9.59
CA ALA A 24 14.42 -17.77 -9.44
C ALA A 24 14.47 -18.46 -8.07
N GLN A 25 14.79 -19.76 -8.11
CA GLN A 25 14.69 -20.80 -7.07
C GLN A 25 15.38 -20.50 -5.72
N ALA A 26 14.68 -20.82 -4.64
CA ALA A 26 15.17 -21.50 -3.42
C ALA A 26 13.95 -21.95 -2.58
N ALA A 27 14.11 -22.90 -1.65
CA ALA A 27 13.03 -23.52 -0.83
C ALA A 27 12.37 -22.59 0.21
N TYR A 28 12.15 -21.34 -0.18
CA TYR A 28 11.54 -20.26 0.60
C TYR A 28 10.26 -19.83 -0.11
N PRO A 29 9.31 -19.17 0.58
CA PRO A 29 8.06 -18.78 -0.05
C PRO A 29 8.33 -17.91 -1.27
N SER A 30 7.92 -18.42 -2.42
CA SER A 30 8.10 -17.76 -3.72
C SER A 30 7.19 -16.54 -3.86
N LYS A 31 6.27 -16.34 -2.92
CA LYS A 31 5.30 -15.24 -2.88
C LYS A 31 4.98 -14.89 -1.43
N ILE A 32 4.98 -13.60 -1.11
CA ILE A 32 4.40 -13.04 0.11
C ILE A 32 3.27 -12.10 -0.31
N GLN A 33 2.10 -12.21 0.31
CA GLN A 33 1.00 -11.28 0.08
C GLN A 33 1.07 -10.09 1.04
N LEU A 34 1.01 -8.88 0.49
CA LEU A 34 0.76 -7.65 1.24
C LEU A 34 -0.72 -7.29 1.14
N ASN A 35 -1.40 -7.24 2.27
CA ASN A 35 -2.77 -6.72 2.38
C ASN A 35 -2.72 -5.29 2.89
N ILE A 36 -3.28 -4.35 2.14
CA ILE A 36 -3.29 -2.93 2.46
C ILE A 36 -4.72 -2.54 2.79
N GLU A 37 -4.94 -2.02 3.99
CA GLU A 37 -6.17 -1.33 4.38
C GLU A 37 -5.91 0.18 4.38
N LEU A 38 -6.59 0.95 3.53
CA LEU A 38 -6.61 2.41 3.66
C LEU A 38 -7.87 2.85 4.42
N TRP A 39 -7.67 3.73 5.39
CA TRP A 39 -8.72 4.37 6.17
C TRP A 39 -8.69 5.89 5.91
N ASN A 40 -9.72 6.39 5.24
CA ASN A 40 -9.99 7.80 5.06
C ASN A 40 -10.73 8.34 6.29
N GLN A 41 -10.02 9.07 7.15
CA GLN A 41 -10.59 9.77 8.30
C GLN A 41 -10.58 11.29 8.12
N SER A 42 -10.31 11.76 6.89
CA SER A 42 -10.22 13.19 6.57
C SER A 42 -11.58 13.86 6.35
N GLY A 43 -12.64 13.07 6.15
CA GLY A 43 -13.98 13.57 5.83
C GLY A 43 -14.14 14.09 4.40
N VAL A 44 -13.12 13.92 3.55
CA VAL A 44 -13.10 14.40 2.16
C VAL A 44 -12.74 13.28 1.21
N ASP A 45 -13.13 13.41 -0.05
CA ASP A 45 -12.78 12.45 -1.09
C ASP A 45 -11.25 12.42 -1.29
N LEU A 46 -10.69 11.21 -1.29
CA LEU A 46 -9.27 10.97 -1.48
C LEU A 46 -9.03 10.31 -2.83
N ALA A 47 -8.06 10.80 -3.60
CA ALA A 47 -7.61 10.18 -4.85
C ALA A 47 -6.28 9.47 -4.65
N LEU A 48 -6.13 8.28 -5.24
CA LEU A 48 -4.81 7.67 -5.41
C LEU A 48 -4.11 8.43 -6.55
N VAL A 49 -2.89 8.91 -6.31
CA VAL A 49 -2.13 9.69 -7.31
C VAL A 49 -0.82 9.05 -7.72
N SER A 50 -0.36 8.04 -6.98
CA SER A 50 0.82 7.26 -7.34
C SER A 50 0.82 5.93 -6.60
N ALA A 51 1.30 4.88 -7.28
CA ALA A 51 1.66 3.60 -6.69
C ALA A 51 2.92 3.07 -7.35
N SER A 52 3.99 2.86 -6.58
CA SER A 52 5.31 2.43 -7.06
C SER A 52 5.32 1.12 -7.85
N TRP A 53 4.31 0.28 -7.67
CA TRP A 53 4.18 -0.98 -8.38
C TRP A 53 3.40 -0.90 -9.69
N ALA A 54 2.68 0.20 -9.91
CA ALA A 54 1.98 0.41 -11.16
C ALA A 54 3.00 0.74 -12.28
N PRO A 55 2.71 0.40 -13.54
CA PRO A 55 3.53 0.82 -14.66
C PRO A 55 3.69 2.34 -14.75
N ALA A 56 4.78 2.78 -15.37
CA ALA A 56 4.93 4.18 -15.75
C ALA A 56 3.73 4.63 -16.59
N ASN A 57 3.26 5.86 -16.35
CA ASN A 57 2.10 6.47 -17.02
C ASN A 57 0.75 5.80 -16.73
N THR A 58 0.62 5.06 -15.63
CA THR A 58 -0.69 4.59 -15.17
C THR A 58 -1.63 5.78 -14.96
N ASP A 59 -2.79 5.75 -15.62
CA ASP A 59 -3.86 6.72 -15.38
C ASP A 59 -4.60 6.36 -14.09
N TYR A 60 -4.45 7.19 -13.06
CA TYR A 60 -5.13 7.04 -11.78
C TYR A 60 -6.47 7.77 -11.72
N THR A 61 -6.95 8.33 -12.83
CA THR A 61 -8.27 8.97 -12.88
C THR A 61 -9.36 7.99 -12.47
N GLY A 62 -10.17 8.39 -11.48
CA GLY A 62 -11.26 7.55 -10.95
C GLY A 62 -10.84 6.51 -9.91
N TYR A 63 -9.55 6.44 -9.54
CA TYR A 63 -9.07 5.65 -8.40
C TYR A 63 -9.06 6.51 -7.13
N GLY A 64 -9.87 6.13 -6.15
CA GLY A 64 -9.94 6.86 -4.89
C GLY A 64 -10.92 6.27 -3.89
N PHE A 65 -11.21 7.06 -2.87
CA PHE A 65 -11.96 6.72 -1.68
C PHE A 65 -12.94 7.85 -1.44
N ALA A 66 -14.22 7.53 -1.49
CA ALA A 66 -15.24 8.50 -1.17
C ALA A 66 -15.25 8.78 0.35
N ALA A 67 -15.61 10.00 0.74
CA ALA A 67 -15.74 10.35 2.16
C ALA A 67 -16.75 9.47 2.92
N ASP A 68 -17.78 8.98 2.23
CA ASP A 68 -18.84 8.11 2.75
C ASP A 68 -18.51 6.61 2.69
N ALA A 69 -17.41 6.23 2.04
CA ALA A 69 -16.83 4.89 2.02
C ALA A 69 -15.39 4.95 2.59
N PRO A 70 -15.24 5.15 3.90
CA PRO A 70 -13.98 5.57 4.52
C PRO A 70 -12.93 4.47 4.59
N THR A 71 -13.21 3.26 4.10
CA THR A 71 -12.27 2.15 4.12
C THR A 71 -12.22 1.45 2.77
N ALA A 72 -11.00 1.08 2.35
CA ALA A 72 -10.82 0.17 1.23
C ALA A 72 -9.63 -0.74 1.48
N ALA A 73 -9.67 -1.92 0.86
CA ALA A 73 -8.63 -2.92 0.99
C ALA A 73 -8.14 -3.38 -0.39
N VAL A 74 -6.86 -3.69 -0.48
CA VAL A 74 -6.25 -4.33 -1.64
C VAL A 74 -5.20 -5.34 -1.20
N SER A 75 -5.13 -6.46 -1.91
CA SER A 75 -4.11 -7.48 -1.72
C SER A 75 -3.19 -7.49 -2.93
N VAL A 76 -1.88 -7.40 -2.68
CA VAL A 76 -0.87 -7.37 -3.74
C VAL A 76 0.25 -8.36 -3.40
N PRO A 77 0.64 -9.25 -4.32
CA PRO A 77 1.83 -10.07 -4.12
C PRO A 77 3.09 -9.21 -4.21
N LEU A 78 4.01 -9.38 -3.26
CA LEU A 78 5.34 -8.74 -3.35
C LEU A 78 6.08 -9.23 -4.59
N LYS A 79 6.79 -8.31 -5.26
CA LYS A 79 7.67 -8.61 -6.40
C LYS A 79 8.89 -9.40 -5.95
N ASN A 80 9.44 -9.06 -4.78
CA ASN A 80 10.57 -9.76 -4.19
C ASN A 80 10.26 -10.22 -2.74
N PRO A 81 9.94 -11.50 -2.53
CA PRO A 81 9.64 -12.04 -1.19
C PRO A 81 10.79 -11.95 -0.17
N ARG A 82 12.02 -11.59 -0.55
CA ARG A 82 13.13 -11.41 0.39
C ARG A 82 13.33 -9.96 0.81
N ASN A 83 13.08 -9.03 -0.08
CA ASN A 83 13.26 -7.61 0.16
C ASN A 83 12.46 -6.81 -0.86
N ASP A 84 11.38 -6.16 -0.41
CA ASP A 84 10.55 -5.34 -1.26
C ASP A 84 9.96 -4.16 -0.50
N SER A 85 9.59 -3.13 -1.24
CA SER A 85 8.99 -1.90 -0.74
C SER A 85 7.93 -1.41 -1.71
N ALA A 86 6.85 -0.89 -1.14
CA ALA A 86 5.69 -0.39 -1.84
C ALA A 86 5.35 0.99 -1.33
N THR A 87 5.49 2.00 -2.18
CA THR A 87 5.07 3.37 -1.87
C THR A 87 3.77 3.72 -2.61
N PHE A 88 2.84 4.35 -1.89
CA PHE A 88 1.54 4.82 -2.37
C PHE A 88 1.36 6.29 -1.97
N ARG A 89 0.79 7.10 -2.87
CA ARG A 89 0.44 8.49 -2.56
C ARG A 89 -1.06 8.69 -2.73
N VAL A 90 -1.66 9.26 -1.71
CA VAL A 90 -3.09 9.58 -1.66
C VAL A 90 -3.24 11.07 -1.40
N SER A 91 -4.15 11.72 -2.11
CA SER A 91 -4.37 13.16 -2.02
C SER A 91 -5.85 13.53 -1.86
N GLY A 92 -6.12 14.56 -1.08
CA GLY A 92 -7.45 15.19 -0.97
C GLY A 92 -7.30 16.64 -0.52
N GLU A 93 -8.02 17.57 -1.14
CA GLU A 93 -8.00 19.01 -0.78
C GLU A 93 -6.59 19.63 -0.63
N GLY A 94 -5.63 19.21 -1.46
CA GLY A 94 -4.25 19.71 -1.40
C GLY A 94 -3.35 19.10 -0.31
N LYS A 95 -3.91 18.26 0.57
CA LYS A 95 -3.15 17.35 1.44
C LYS A 95 -2.66 16.15 0.62
N ILE A 96 -1.45 15.68 0.91
CA ILE A 96 -0.89 14.48 0.28
C ILE A 96 -0.18 13.65 1.35
N CYS A 97 -0.62 12.39 1.50
CA CYS A 97 0.06 11.38 2.29
C CYS A 97 0.83 10.42 1.39
N GLU A 98 2.10 10.21 1.69
CA GLU A 98 2.91 9.13 1.16
C GLU A 98 2.99 8.02 2.21
N PHE A 99 2.52 6.83 1.83
CA PHE A 99 2.58 5.63 2.65
C PHE A 99 3.55 4.64 2.04
N THR A 100 4.41 4.06 2.87
CA THR A 100 5.31 2.99 2.44
C THR A 100 5.07 1.75 3.29
N ALA A 101 4.97 0.60 2.64
CA ALA A 101 5.07 -0.71 3.28
C ALA A 101 6.34 -1.39 2.78
N ALA A 102 7.19 -1.85 3.69
CA ALA A 102 8.42 -2.54 3.34
C ALA A 102 8.55 -3.86 4.07
N HIS A 103 9.33 -4.74 3.46
CA HIS A 103 9.62 -6.07 3.94
C HIS A 103 11.06 -6.42 3.64
N SER A 104 11.78 -6.97 4.62
CA SER A 104 13.06 -7.65 4.44
C SER A 104 13.05 -9.00 5.17
N VAL A 105 13.87 -9.94 4.72
CA VAL A 105 14.14 -11.20 5.41
C VAL A 105 15.64 -11.28 5.64
N THR A 106 16.06 -11.38 6.90
CA THR A 106 17.45 -11.67 7.24
C THR A 106 17.62 -13.15 7.55
N PHE A 107 18.78 -13.69 7.18
CA PHE A 107 19.15 -15.07 7.45
C PHE A 107 20.40 -15.05 8.34
N SER A 108 20.34 -15.76 9.46
CA SER A 108 21.52 -16.00 10.29
C SER A 108 22.20 -17.29 9.83
N TRP A 109 23.52 -17.26 9.70
CA TRP A 109 24.32 -18.45 9.40
C TRP A 109 24.32 -19.49 10.54
N VAL A 110 23.87 -19.09 11.74
CA VAL A 110 23.82 -19.94 12.94
C VAL A 110 22.43 -20.57 13.14
N SER A 111 21.38 -20.03 12.50
CA SER A 111 20.01 -20.57 12.59
C SER A 111 19.30 -20.53 11.25
N ILE A 112 18.80 -21.69 10.80
CA ILE A 112 18.04 -21.85 9.54
C ILE A 112 16.69 -21.10 9.58
N SER A 113 16.38 -20.42 10.68
CA SER A 113 15.13 -19.69 10.88
C SER A 113 15.20 -18.31 10.23
N PRO A 114 14.43 -18.03 9.17
CA PRO A 114 14.34 -16.69 8.61
C PRO A 114 13.78 -15.71 9.64
N ALA A 115 14.33 -14.51 9.69
CA ALA A 115 13.82 -13.41 10.49
C ALA A 115 13.21 -12.35 9.55
N PRO A 116 11.89 -12.43 9.29
CA PRO A 116 11.20 -11.40 8.52
C PRO A 116 11.05 -10.13 9.36
N GLU A 117 11.38 -9.00 8.74
CA GLU A 117 11.06 -7.68 9.22
C GLU A 117 10.01 -7.05 8.30
N LYS A 118 9.06 -6.35 8.91
CA LYS A 118 7.95 -5.67 8.23
C LYS A 118 7.87 -4.26 8.80
N SER A 119 7.74 -3.27 7.93
CA SER A 119 7.54 -1.89 8.35
C SER A 119 6.46 -1.22 7.53
N ALA A 120 5.82 -0.23 8.14
CA ALA A 120 4.84 0.63 7.52
C ALA A 120 5.11 2.05 7.99
N THR A 121 5.26 2.99 7.07
CA THR A 121 5.51 4.40 7.37
C THR A 121 4.52 5.29 6.62
N GLY A 122 4.20 6.43 7.22
CA GLY A 122 3.31 7.44 6.65
C GLY A 122 3.94 8.81 6.82
N ARG A 123 3.88 9.64 5.78
CA ARG A 123 4.45 10.99 5.79
C ARG A 123 3.57 11.94 5.00
N SER A 124 3.38 13.15 5.53
CA SER A 124 2.80 14.26 4.77
C SER A 124 3.85 14.86 3.84
N ILE A 125 3.53 14.94 2.55
CA ILE A 125 4.40 15.49 1.49
C ILE A 125 3.74 16.61 0.68
N GLY A 126 2.48 16.95 1.01
CA GLY A 126 1.73 18.02 0.37
C GLY A 126 2.12 19.41 0.89
N LYS A 127 1.57 20.45 0.25
CA LYS A 127 1.70 21.84 0.75
C LYS A 127 0.81 22.09 1.97
N VAL A 128 -0.31 21.36 2.07
CA VAL A 128 -1.20 21.39 3.23
C VAL A 128 -0.80 20.24 4.17
N PRO A 129 -0.54 20.51 5.46
CA PRO A 129 -0.25 19.46 6.43
C PRO A 129 -1.38 18.43 6.53
N ALA A 130 -1.00 17.16 6.69
CA ALA A 130 -1.91 16.03 6.85
C ALA A 130 -1.38 15.08 7.92
N GLU A 131 -2.26 14.42 8.67
CA GLU A 131 -1.84 13.31 9.54
C GLU A 131 -1.85 12.02 8.72
N CYS A 132 -0.66 11.44 8.54
CA CYS A 132 -0.45 10.22 7.77
C CYS A 132 0.08 9.12 8.70
N ILE A 133 -0.80 8.22 9.14
CA ILE A 133 -0.45 7.16 10.09
C ILE A 133 -0.34 5.84 9.32
N ALA A 134 0.69 5.06 9.61
CA ALA A 134 0.89 3.74 9.03
C ALA A 134 1.30 2.73 10.10
N SER A 135 0.79 1.51 10.00
CA SER A 135 1.16 0.43 10.91
C SER A 135 1.06 -0.94 10.25
N VAL A 136 1.91 -1.87 10.68
CA VAL A 136 1.73 -3.30 10.40
C VAL A 136 0.71 -3.83 11.39
N THR A 137 -0.40 -4.36 10.91
CA THR A 137 -1.52 -4.80 11.76
C THR A 137 -1.57 -6.30 11.98
N LYS A 138 -1.01 -7.09 11.05
CA LYS A 138 -0.96 -8.56 11.11
C LYS A 138 0.27 -9.11 10.40
N GLY A 139 0.71 -10.29 10.81
CA GLY A 139 1.71 -11.06 10.07
C GLY A 139 3.14 -10.53 10.17
N THR A 140 3.50 -9.83 11.26
CA THR A 140 4.85 -9.31 11.50
C THR A 140 5.93 -10.38 11.30
N ASN A 141 5.69 -11.57 11.84
CA ASN A 141 6.62 -12.71 11.74
C ASN A 141 6.26 -13.69 10.61
N SER A 142 5.30 -13.34 9.75
CA SER A 142 4.80 -14.23 8.71
C SER A 142 5.66 -14.15 7.44
N MET A 143 5.94 -15.34 6.90
CA MET A 143 6.58 -15.54 5.60
C MET A 143 5.57 -15.82 4.48
N GLN A 144 4.26 -15.71 4.75
CA GLN A 144 3.20 -15.95 3.76
C GLN A 144 2.44 -14.67 3.40
N ALA A 145 2.07 -13.90 4.41
CA ALA A 145 1.29 -12.69 4.24
C ALA A 145 1.42 -11.74 5.43
N TYR A 146 1.32 -10.45 5.19
CA TYR A 146 1.21 -9.43 6.22
C TYR A 146 0.20 -8.36 5.82
N SER A 147 -0.33 -7.67 6.82
CA SER A 147 -1.30 -6.60 6.64
C SER A 147 -0.74 -5.29 7.14
N VAL A 148 -0.96 -4.23 6.39
CA VAL A 148 -0.68 -2.85 6.80
C VAL A 148 -1.97 -2.05 6.79
N ARG A 149 -2.05 -1.09 7.70
CA ARG A 149 -3.10 -0.07 7.71
C ARG A 149 -2.47 1.28 7.48
N PHE A 150 -3.03 2.02 6.53
CA PHE A 150 -2.71 3.40 6.23
C PHE A 150 -3.92 4.25 6.61
N VAL A 151 -3.70 5.36 7.30
CA VAL A 151 -4.75 6.27 7.75
C VAL A 151 -4.37 7.69 7.36
N MET A 152 -5.29 8.40 6.72
CA MET A 152 -5.16 9.82 6.43
C MET A 152 -6.27 10.59 7.16
N LYS A 153 -5.90 11.66 7.88
CA LYS A 153 -6.83 12.61 8.50
C LYS A 153 -6.54 14.04 7.98
#